data_AF-A0A833TI87-F1
#
_entry.id   AF-A0A833TI87-F1
#
_cell.length_a   1.000
_cell.length_b   1.000
_cell.length_c   1.000
_cell.angle_alpha   90.00
_cell.angle_beta   90.00
_cell.angle_gamma   90.00
#
_symmetry.space_group_name_H-M   'P 1'
#
loop_
_entity.id
_entity.type
_entity.pdbx_description
1 polymer ?
#
loop_
_entity_poly.entity_id
_entity_poly.type
_entity_poly.pdbx_seq_one_letter_code
_entity_poly.pdbx_strand_id
1 'polypeptide(L)'
;MQNQEGPKADGELEAAASTPTPEFDDWPNFGDDDIMQQQSAIRAEEADKTPFVGNKEPLSSLAAEYKSGSPILLEKIKVLGEKYDAIRRTRGDGNCFFRSFMFSYLEHILESQDRKEVDHVKVNVEQCRKTLQSLGYADFTFEDFFASR
;
A
#
# COMPACT_ATOMS: atom_id res chain seq x y z
N MET A 1 45.72 -16.89 71.36
CA MET A 1 46.36 -15.58 71.12
C MET A 1 45.85 -15.04 69.80
N GLN A 2 45.32 -13.83 69.84
CA GLN A 2 45.21 -12.81 68.78
C GLN A 2 44.31 -13.05 67.55
N ASN A 3 43.09 -12.51 67.73
CA ASN A 3 42.21 -11.75 66.83
C ASN A 3 42.75 -11.23 65.50
N GLN A 4 41.85 -11.20 64.51
CA GLN A 4 41.39 -10.04 63.70
C GLN A 4 40.20 -10.56 62.83
N GLU A 5 38.92 -10.28 63.12
CA GLU A 5 38.09 -9.11 62.71
C GLU A 5 38.29 -8.70 61.24
N GLY A 6 37.33 -8.68 60.31
CA GLY A 6 35.86 -8.85 60.24
C GLY A 6 35.43 -8.77 58.74
N PRO A 7 34.19 -8.41 58.32
CA PRO A 7 32.94 -8.30 59.07
C PRO A 7 31.71 -9.04 58.44
N LYS A 8 30.78 -9.40 59.33
CA LYS A 8 29.31 -9.47 59.25
C LYS A 8 28.60 -9.60 57.89
N ALA A 9 27.94 -10.75 57.71
CA ALA A 9 26.68 -10.85 56.99
C ALA A 9 25.54 -10.78 58.02
N ASP A 10 25.00 -9.59 58.24
CA ASP A 10 23.82 -9.39 59.08
C ASP A 10 22.55 -9.50 58.21
N GLY A 11 21.53 -10.07 58.82
CA GLY A 11 20.33 -10.59 58.17
C GLY A 11 19.36 -9.54 57.61
N GLU A 12 18.44 -10.10 56.84
CA GLU A 12 17.09 -9.66 56.49
C GLU A 12 16.65 -8.27 56.98
N LEU A 13 16.34 -7.42 55.99
CA LEU A 13 15.22 -6.49 56.09
C LEU A 13 14.33 -6.73 54.86
N GLU A 14 13.23 -7.42 55.11
CA GLU A 14 12.00 -7.40 54.33
C GLU A 14 11.64 -5.95 53.96
N ALA A 15 11.70 -5.64 52.67
CA ALA A 15 11.02 -4.49 52.09
C ALA A 15 10.40 -4.96 50.77
N ALA A 16 9.18 -5.49 50.88
CA ALA A 16 8.30 -5.74 49.75
C ALA A 16 7.95 -4.42 49.06
N ALA A 17 8.83 -3.97 48.16
CA ALA A 17 8.50 -2.99 47.15
C ALA A 17 8.34 -3.74 45.83
N SER A 18 7.16 -4.35 45.65
CA SER A 18 6.71 -4.73 44.32
C SER A 18 6.70 -3.47 43.48
N THR A 19 7.68 -3.34 42.59
CA THR A 19 7.61 -2.36 41.51
C THR A 19 6.34 -2.68 40.73
N PRO A 20 5.41 -1.73 40.55
CA PRO A 20 4.26 -1.96 39.69
C PRO A 20 4.83 -2.27 38.31
N THR A 21 4.56 -3.48 37.80
CA THR A 21 4.70 -3.78 36.38
C THR A 21 3.98 -2.66 35.63
N PRO A 22 4.64 -1.98 34.67
CA PRO A 22 3.95 -0.96 33.89
C PRO A 22 2.69 -1.59 33.31
N GLU A 23 1.55 -0.91 33.42
CA GLU A 23 0.24 -1.27 32.84
C GLU A 23 0.32 -1.26 31.30
N PHE A 24 1.20 -2.08 30.73
CA PHE A 24 1.44 -2.20 29.30
C PHE A 24 0.74 -3.42 28.71
N ASP A 25 0.12 -4.25 29.55
CA ASP A 25 -0.58 -5.49 29.15
C ASP A 25 -2.06 -5.31 28.81
N ASP A 26 -2.62 -4.10 28.93
CA ASP A 26 -4.04 -3.81 28.67
C ASP A 26 -4.31 -3.32 27.24
N TRP A 27 -3.41 -3.59 26.29
CA TRP A 27 -3.73 -3.38 24.88
C TRP A 27 -4.65 -4.52 24.42
N PRO A 28 -5.87 -4.22 23.92
CA PRO A 28 -6.74 -5.26 23.38
C PRO A 28 -6.00 -6.03 22.30
N ASN A 29 -5.82 -7.34 22.51
CA ASN A 29 -5.27 -8.22 21.49
C ASN A 29 -6.33 -8.43 20.42
N PHE A 30 -6.35 -7.58 19.40
CA PHE A 30 -7.24 -7.72 18.25
C PHE A 30 -6.87 -8.99 17.49
N GLY A 31 -7.86 -9.87 17.30
CA GLY A 31 -7.64 -11.08 16.52
C GLY A 31 -7.48 -10.76 15.03
N ASP A 32 -6.79 -11.65 14.30
CA ASP A 32 -6.62 -11.51 12.84
C ASP A 32 -7.98 -11.36 12.13
N ASP A 33 -9.03 -12.04 12.61
CA ASP A 33 -10.38 -11.96 12.06
C ASP A 33 -10.98 -10.55 12.19
N ASP A 34 -10.80 -9.90 13.34
CA ASP A 34 -11.29 -8.53 13.56
C ASP A 34 -10.56 -7.53 12.63
N ILE A 35 -9.26 -7.72 12.47
CA ILE A 35 -8.41 -6.92 11.59
C ILE A 35 -8.83 -7.11 10.12
N MET A 36 -9.05 -8.36 9.69
CA MET A 36 -9.51 -8.66 8.33
C MET A 36 -10.90 -8.07 8.06
N GLN A 37 -11.81 -8.16 9.04
CA GLN A 37 -13.15 -7.58 8.91
C GLN A 37 -13.08 -6.05 8.76
N GLN A 38 -12.27 -5.38 9.58
CA GLN A 38 -12.07 -3.94 9.47
C GLN A 38 -11.47 -3.55 8.11
N GLN A 39 -10.43 -4.24 7.65
CA GLN A 39 -9.82 -3.98 6.34
C GLN A 39 -10.82 -4.15 5.19
N SER A 40 -11.66 -5.20 5.25
CA SER A 40 -12.69 -5.42 4.25
C SER A 40 -13.73 -4.30 4.25
N ALA A 41 -14.17 -3.85 5.43
CA ALA A 41 -15.13 -2.75 5.55
C ALA A 41 -14.58 -1.44 4.95
N ILE A 42 -13.33 -1.08 5.26
CA ILE A 42 -12.67 0.11 4.70
C ILE A 42 -12.57 0.01 3.17
N ARG A 43 -12.17 -1.15 2.64
CA ARG A 43 -12.08 -1.36 1.18
C ARG A 43 -13.44 -1.29 0.49
N ALA A 44 -14.50 -1.78 1.12
CA ALA A 44 -15.86 -1.70 0.59
C ALA A 44 -16.34 -0.25 0.54
N GLU A 45 -16.12 0.53 1.61
CA GLU A 45 -16.48 1.95 1.63
C GLU A 45 -15.73 2.76 0.55
N GLU A 46 -14.44 2.50 0.37
CA GLU A 46 -13.66 3.11 -0.73
C GLU A 46 -14.14 2.67 -2.12
N ALA A 47 -14.64 1.43 -2.23
CA ALA A 47 -15.17 0.91 -3.48
C ALA A 47 -16.47 1.59 -3.91
N ASP A 48 -17.30 1.97 -2.96
CA ASP A 48 -18.54 2.70 -3.20
C ASP A 48 -18.28 4.15 -3.65
N LYS A 49 -17.21 4.78 -3.14
CA LYS A 49 -16.85 6.17 -3.47
C LYS A 49 -16.15 6.31 -4.83
N THR A 50 -15.20 5.40 -5.10
CA THR A 50 -14.29 5.55 -6.24
C THR A 50 -14.28 4.28 -7.08
N PRO A 51 -14.56 4.33 -8.40
CA PRO A 51 -14.39 3.17 -9.28
C PRO A 51 -12.90 2.78 -9.38
N PHE A 52 -12.61 1.57 -9.87
CA PHE A 52 -11.22 1.14 -10.07
C PHE A 52 -10.43 2.14 -10.91
N VAL A 53 -11.02 2.58 -12.03
CA VAL A 53 -10.48 3.60 -12.92
C VAL A 53 -11.62 4.56 -13.26
N GLY A 54 -11.48 5.83 -12.89
CA GLY A 54 -12.45 6.89 -13.18
C GLY A 54 -12.34 7.39 -14.62
N ASN A 55 -13.18 8.35 -15.00
CA ASN A 55 -13.08 9.04 -16.29
C ASN A 55 -11.97 10.10 -16.29
N LYS A 56 -11.55 10.55 -17.48
CA LYS A 56 -10.71 11.76 -17.62
C LYS A 56 -11.53 12.95 -17.11
N GLU A 57 -10.98 13.72 -16.19
CA GLU A 57 -11.57 14.92 -15.62
C GLU A 57 -10.58 16.10 -15.73
N PRO A 58 -11.06 17.35 -15.80
CA PRO A 58 -10.17 18.50 -15.85
C PRO A 58 -9.43 18.68 -14.50
N LEU A 59 -8.24 19.28 -14.54
CA LEU A 59 -7.47 19.59 -13.33
C LEU A 59 -8.19 20.56 -12.38
N SER A 60 -9.19 21.30 -12.87
CA SER A 60 -10.06 22.14 -12.04
C SER A 60 -10.88 21.33 -11.04
N SER A 61 -11.26 20.09 -11.36
CA SER A 61 -11.91 19.17 -10.41
C SER A 61 -11.00 18.91 -9.21
N LEU A 62 -9.72 18.62 -9.46
CA LEU A 62 -8.72 18.44 -8.42
C LEU A 62 -8.50 19.74 -7.62
N ALA A 63 -8.44 20.90 -8.29
CA ALA A 63 -8.32 22.18 -7.60
C ALA A 63 -9.50 22.47 -6.65
N ALA A 64 -10.72 22.06 -7.02
CA ALA A 64 -11.91 22.26 -6.20
C ALA A 64 -11.82 21.53 -4.85
N GLU A 65 -11.20 20.33 -4.81
CA GLU A 65 -10.98 19.56 -3.57
C GLU A 65 -10.08 20.31 -2.58
N TYR A 66 -9.14 21.11 -3.08
CA TYR A 66 -8.19 21.85 -2.25
C TYR A 66 -8.55 23.33 -2.06
N LYS A 67 -9.72 23.77 -2.54
CA LYS A 67 -10.14 25.18 -2.49
C LYS A 67 -10.18 25.74 -1.06
N SER A 68 -10.63 24.94 -0.10
CA SER A 68 -10.67 25.29 1.33
C SER A 68 -9.43 24.81 2.10
N GLY A 69 -8.45 24.22 1.40
CA GLY A 69 -7.27 23.56 1.97
C GLY A 69 -6.02 24.40 1.82
N SER A 70 -4.97 23.79 1.26
CA SER A 70 -3.63 24.39 1.17
C SER A 70 -3.45 25.25 -0.08
N PRO A 71 -3.15 26.56 0.04
CA PRO A 71 -2.84 27.42 -1.11
C PRO A 71 -1.65 26.91 -1.94
N ILE A 72 -0.70 26.23 -1.30
CA ILE A 72 0.47 25.66 -1.97
C ILE A 72 0.07 24.54 -2.92
N LEU A 73 -0.92 23.72 -2.55
CA LEU A 73 -1.42 22.65 -3.43
C LEU A 73 -2.16 23.25 -4.63
N LEU A 74 -2.91 24.33 -4.44
CA LEU A 74 -3.56 25.03 -5.56
C LEU A 74 -2.53 25.56 -6.57
N GLU A 75 -1.42 26.16 -6.11
CA GLU A 75 -0.37 26.62 -7.03
C GLU A 75 0.32 25.45 -7.75
N LYS A 76 0.55 24.32 -7.06
CA LYS A 76 1.07 23.12 -7.71
C LYS A 76 0.12 22.57 -8.78
N ILE A 77 -1.18 22.56 -8.51
CA ILE A 77 -2.20 22.10 -9.48
C ILE A 77 -2.25 23.04 -10.69
N LYS A 78 -2.10 24.34 -10.47
CA LYS A 78 -2.00 25.32 -11.56
C LYS A 78 -0.80 25.04 -12.47
N VAL A 79 0.38 24.79 -11.89
CA VAL A 79 1.58 24.40 -12.65
C VAL A 79 1.38 23.06 -13.38
N LEU A 80 0.67 22.10 -12.78
CA LEU A 80 0.32 20.84 -13.48
C LEU A 80 -0.58 21.09 -14.69
N GLY A 81 -1.53 22.03 -14.59
CA GLY A 81 -2.43 22.40 -15.68
C GLY A 81 -1.73 23.03 -16.89
N GLU A 82 -0.48 23.50 -16.75
CA GLU A 82 0.32 23.97 -17.89
C GLU A 82 0.86 22.81 -18.75
N LYS A 83 0.91 21.59 -18.20
CA LYS A 83 1.52 20.41 -18.84
C LYS A 83 0.53 19.29 -19.16
N TYR A 84 -0.56 19.21 -18.42
CA TYR A 84 -1.52 18.11 -18.49
C TYR A 84 -2.94 18.64 -18.66
N ASP A 85 -3.65 18.11 -19.66
CA ASP A 85 -5.01 18.53 -19.99
C ASP A 85 -6.06 17.95 -19.03
N ALA A 86 -5.81 16.75 -18.51
CA ALA A 86 -6.75 16.00 -17.69
C ALA A 86 -6.04 15.10 -16.68
N ILE A 87 -6.78 14.69 -15.65
CA ILE A 87 -6.41 13.67 -14.68
C ILE A 87 -7.43 12.52 -14.73
N ARG A 88 -6.99 11.31 -14.40
CA ARG A 88 -7.85 10.15 -14.22
C ARG A 88 -7.61 9.58 -12.82
N ARG A 89 -8.67 9.47 -12.02
CA ARG A 89 -8.57 8.92 -10.66
C ARG A 89 -8.53 7.40 -10.70
N THR A 90 -7.78 6.78 -9.79
CA THR A 90 -7.84 5.34 -9.52
C THR A 90 -8.11 5.11 -8.06
N ARG A 91 -8.89 4.07 -7.73
CA ARG A 91 -9.17 3.68 -6.35
C ARG A 91 -7.89 3.46 -5.54
N GLY A 92 -7.83 4.03 -4.33
CA GLY A 92 -6.72 3.91 -3.40
C GLY A 92 -6.74 2.60 -2.60
N ASP A 93 -6.62 1.46 -3.26
CA ASP A 93 -6.75 0.11 -2.66
C ASP A 93 -5.41 -0.66 -2.57
N GLY A 94 -4.28 0.04 -2.60
CA GLY A 94 -2.94 -0.53 -2.62
C GLY A 94 -2.48 -1.02 -4.01
N ASN A 95 -3.39 -1.13 -4.98
CA ASN A 95 -3.08 -1.54 -6.36
C ASN A 95 -3.10 -0.35 -7.35
N CYS A 96 -3.30 0.88 -6.86
CA CYS A 96 -3.47 2.08 -7.67
C CYS A 96 -2.30 2.34 -8.63
N PHE A 97 -1.05 2.05 -8.23
CA PHE A 97 0.13 2.22 -9.09
C PHE A 97 0.06 1.29 -10.32
N PHE A 98 -0.06 -0.02 -10.10
CA PHE A 98 -0.11 -1.02 -11.18
C PHE A 98 -1.28 -0.75 -12.13
N ARG A 99 -2.42 -0.37 -11.55
CA ARG A 99 -3.63 -0.03 -12.31
C ARG A 99 -3.46 1.22 -13.16
N SER A 100 -2.92 2.30 -12.57
CA SER A 100 -2.67 3.56 -13.28
C SER A 100 -1.67 3.35 -14.42
N PHE A 101 -0.57 2.65 -14.13
CA PHE A 101 0.47 2.34 -15.09
C PHE A 101 -0.10 1.53 -16.26
N MET A 102 -0.72 0.38 -15.99
CA MET A 102 -1.21 -0.51 -17.04
C MET A 102 -2.30 0.16 -17.88
N PHE A 103 -3.23 0.87 -17.25
CA PHE A 103 -4.28 1.58 -17.98
C PHE A 103 -3.70 2.66 -18.89
N SER A 104 -2.83 3.52 -18.37
CA SER A 104 -2.22 4.62 -19.16
C SER A 104 -1.34 4.09 -20.29
N TYR A 105 -0.61 3.00 -20.06
CA TYR A 105 0.25 2.40 -21.06
C TYR A 105 -0.56 1.77 -22.21
N LEU A 106 -1.61 1.02 -21.88
CA LEU A 106 -2.50 0.43 -22.89
C LEU A 106 -3.32 1.50 -23.62
N GLU A 107 -3.81 2.53 -22.92
CA GLU A 107 -4.49 3.69 -23.53
C GLU A 107 -3.55 4.38 -24.54
N HIS A 108 -2.26 4.58 -24.18
CA HIS A 108 -1.28 5.17 -25.09
C HIS A 108 -1.02 4.33 -26.34
N ILE A 109 -0.88 3.00 -26.21
CA ILE A 109 -0.71 2.09 -27.37
C ILE A 109 -1.94 2.15 -28.28
N LEU A 110 -3.14 2.19 -27.69
CA LEU A 110 -4.40 2.32 -28.45
C LEU A 110 -4.51 3.66 -29.16
N GLU A 111 -4.19 4.77 -28.49
CA GLU A 111 -4.27 6.11 -29.09
C GLU A 111 -3.22 6.31 -30.20
N SER A 112 -2.00 5.80 -30.01
CA SER A 112 -0.90 5.89 -30.98
C SER A 112 -0.98 4.87 -32.12
N GLN A 113 -1.81 3.82 -31.98
CA GLN A 113 -1.89 2.69 -32.91
C GLN A 113 -0.53 2.00 -33.14
N ASP A 114 0.34 1.98 -32.12
CA ASP A 114 1.68 1.41 -32.23
C ASP A 114 1.65 -0.13 -32.22
N ARG A 115 1.56 -0.71 -33.41
CA ARG A 115 1.58 -2.17 -33.58
C ARG A 115 2.90 -2.82 -33.17
N LYS A 116 4.02 -2.11 -33.28
CA LYS A 116 5.32 -2.67 -32.89
C LYS A 116 5.36 -2.86 -31.38
N GLU A 117 4.84 -1.89 -30.64
CA GLU A 117 4.76 -2.00 -29.19
C GLU A 117 3.76 -3.08 -28.74
N VAL A 118 2.64 -3.26 -29.46
CA VAL A 118 1.73 -4.40 -29.21
C VAL A 118 2.47 -5.73 -29.33
N ASP A 119 3.22 -5.94 -30.41
CA ASP A 119 3.95 -7.19 -30.64
C ASP A 119 5.05 -7.38 -29.58
N HIS A 120 5.76 -6.31 -29.24
CA HIS A 120 6.79 -6.31 -28.20
C HIS A 120 6.23 -6.68 -26.81
N VAL A 121 5.11 -6.10 -26.39
CA VAL A 121 4.44 -6.42 -25.12
C VAL A 121 3.99 -7.88 -25.09
N LYS A 122 3.39 -8.39 -26.16
CA LYS A 122 2.96 -9.81 -26.23
C LYS A 122 4.13 -10.77 -26.03
N VAL A 123 5.26 -10.49 -26.68
CA VAL A 123 6.48 -11.30 -26.50
C VAL A 123 6.97 -11.24 -25.06
N ASN A 124 6.97 -10.06 -24.43
CA ASN A 124 7.41 -9.89 -23.06
C ASN A 124 6.47 -10.58 -22.04
N VAL A 125 5.16 -10.57 -22.27
CA VAL A 125 4.18 -11.28 -21.44
C VAL A 125 4.44 -12.80 -21.49
N GLU A 126 4.66 -13.36 -22.68
CA GLU A 126 5.00 -14.78 -22.82
C GLU A 126 6.36 -15.12 -22.18
N GLN A 127 7.33 -14.22 -22.29
CA GLN A 127 8.63 -14.38 -21.63
C GLN A 127 8.50 -14.33 -20.11
N CYS A 128 7.63 -13.47 -19.57
CA CYS A 128 7.32 -13.42 -18.14
C CYS A 128 6.75 -14.76 -17.65
N ARG A 129 5.79 -15.35 -18.39
CA ARG A 129 5.24 -16.69 -18.10
C ARG A 129 6.34 -17.74 -17.99
N LYS A 130 7.20 -17.84 -19.01
CA LYS A 130 8.34 -18.79 -19.02
C LYS A 130 9.32 -18.54 -17.88
N THR A 131 9.50 -17.29 -17.50
CA THR A 131 10.39 -16.91 -16.40
C THR A 131 9.83 -17.42 -15.07
N LEU A 132 8.53 -17.25 -14.81
CA LEU A 132 7.87 -17.80 -13.61
C LEU A 132 8.01 -19.33 -13.54
N GLN A 133 7.81 -20.03 -14.67
CA GLN A 133 8.04 -21.48 -14.76
C GLN A 133 9.49 -21.85 -14.42
N SER A 134 10.47 -21.14 -15.01
CA SER A 134 11.89 -21.41 -14.80
C SER A 134 12.37 -21.15 -13.36
N LEU A 135 11.68 -20.26 -12.65
CA LEU A 135 11.92 -19.96 -11.23
C LEU A 135 11.24 -20.97 -10.29
N GLY A 136 10.49 -21.94 -10.83
CA GLY A 136 9.85 -23.01 -10.07
C GLY A 136 8.47 -22.66 -9.52
N TYR A 137 7.82 -21.59 -10.00
CA TYR A 137 6.41 -21.35 -9.69
C TYR A 137 5.56 -22.44 -10.37
N ALA A 138 4.60 -23.00 -9.63
CA ALA A 138 3.71 -24.01 -10.17
C ALA A 138 2.70 -23.38 -11.15
N ASP A 139 2.57 -23.92 -12.36
CA ASP A 139 1.77 -23.34 -13.46
C ASP A 139 0.34 -22.96 -13.05
N PHE A 140 -0.34 -23.83 -12.30
CA PHE A 140 -1.72 -23.61 -11.86
C PHE A 140 -1.90 -22.36 -10.98
N THR A 141 -0.81 -21.81 -10.41
CA THR A 141 -0.87 -20.62 -9.54
C THR A 141 -0.92 -19.31 -10.30
N PHE A 142 -0.56 -19.29 -11.60
CA PHE A 142 -0.53 -18.07 -12.39
C PHE A 142 -1.12 -18.19 -13.80
N GLU A 143 -1.38 -19.40 -14.31
CA GLU A 143 -1.87 -19.59 -15.69
C GLU A 143 -3.13 -18.78 -16.01
N ASP A 144 -4.03 -18.63 -15.04
CA ASP A 144 -5.26 -17.84 -15.15
C ASP A 144 -4.99 -16.36 -15.45
N PHE A 145 -3.86 -15.80 -15.01
CA PHE A 145 -3.49 -14.41 -15.30
C PHE A 145 -2.98 -14.21 -16.73
N PHE A 146 -2.51 -15.28 -17.39
CA PHE A 146 -1.99 -15.24 -18.77
C PHE A 146 -3.00 -15.74 -19.80
N ALA A 147 -4.08 -16.39 -19.37
CA ALA A 147 -5.14 -16.84 -20.25
C ALA A 147 -5.95 -15.65 -20.78
N SER A 148 -5.90 -15.41 -22.09
CA SER A 148 -6.86 -14.52 -22.74
C SER A 148 -8.24 -15.19 -22.76
N ARG A 149 -9.20 -14.68 -21.99
CA ARG A 149 -10.62 -14.91 -22.28
C ARG A 149 -11.14 -13.90 -23.27
#